data_AF-A0A4Q8UCL0-F1
#
_entry.id   AF-A0A4Q8UCL0-F1
#
_cell.length_a   1.000
_cell.length_b   1.000
_cell.length_c   1.000
_cell.angle_alpha   90.00
_cell.angle_beta   90.00
_cell.angle_gamma   90.00
#
_symmetry.space_group_name_H-M   'P 1'
#
loop_
_entity.id
_entity.type
_entity.pdbx_description
1 polymer ?
#
loop_
_entity_poly.entity_id
_entity_poly.type
_entity_poly.pdbx_seq_one_letter_code
_entity_poly.pdbx_strand_id
1 'polypeptide(L)'
;MTEKPYLVSGRNTLIHKIRKLDLLVVNGDDTPPILVTYKGIKRYEGKIPENKREAKMMDMELVDVTTGEIFGDEKTLIFIQTLNGKEYKIDYSKPDTSMFIKIHQDSIF
;
A
#
# COMPACT_ATOMS: atom_id res chain seq x y z
N MET A 1 -18.11 -8.28 -11.91
CA MET A 1 -17.37 -7.57 -10.85
C MET A 1 -15.89 -7.77 -11.12
N THR A 2 -15.14 -6.71 -11.40
CA THR A 2 -13.69 -6.82 -11.57
C THR A 2 -13.06 -7.07 -10.21
N GLU A 3 -12.22 -8.10 -10.12
CA GLU A 3 -11.52 -8.45 -8.89
C GLU A 3 -10.59 -7.30 -8.46
N LYS A 4 -10.54 -6.99 -7.16
CA LYS A 4 -9.62 -5.97 -6.62
C LYS A 4 -8.17 -6.35 -6.94
N PRO A 5 -7.23 -5.42 -7.16
CA PRO A 5 -5.82 -5.74 -7.41
C PRO A 5 -5.02 -6.10 -6.15
N TYR A 6 -5.69 -6.23 -5.00
CA TYR A 6 -5.11 -6.60 -3.73
C TYR A 6 -6.02 -7.52 -2.92
N LEU A 7 -5.46 -8.12 -1.88
CA LEU A 7 -6.18 -8.80 -0.81
C LEU A 7 -5.86 -8.13 0.51
N VAL A 8 -6.84 -8.09 1.39
CA VAL A 8 -6.67 -7.72 2.80
C VAL A 8 -6.48 -9.03 3.56
N SER A 9 -5.41 -9.13 4.33
CA SER A 9 -5.12 -10.26 5.21
C SER A 9 -5.12 -9.80 6.68
N GLY A 10 -5.07 -10.75 7.61
CA GLY A 10 -5.01 -10.43 9.03
C GLY A 10 -3.74 -9.66 9.42
N ARG A 11 -3.76 -9.00 10.58
CA ARG A 11 -2.62 -8.26 11.17
C ARG A 11 -2.11 -7.07 10.35
N ASN A 12 -3.01 -6.26 9.81
CA ASN A 12 -2.69 -5.06 8.99
C ASN A 12 -1.86 -5.38 7.74
N THR A 13 -2.12 -6.53 7.09
CA THR A 13 -1.37 -6.96 5.91
C THR A 13 -2.18 -6.75 4.64
N LEU A 14 -1.60 -6.07 3.65
CA LEU A 14 -2.08 -5.97 2.28
C LEU A 14 -1.22 -6.85 1.36
N ILE A 15 -1.86 -7.56 0.43
CA ILE A 15 -1.17 -8.39 -0.55
C ILE A 15 -1.51 -7.87 -1.94
N HIS A 16 -0.52 -7.33 -2.65
CA HIS A 16 -0.67 -6.93 -4.06
C HIS A 16 -0.65 -8.16 -4.96
N LYS A 17 -1.62 -8.30 -5.85
CA LYS A 17 -1.80 -9.53 -6.65
C LYS A 17 -1.85 -9.34 -8.17
N ILE A 18 -1.84 -8.12 -8.69
CA ILE A 18 -1.92 -7.86 -10.13
C ILE A 18 -0.86 -6.87 -10.59
N ARG A 19 -0.06 -7.22 -11.61
CA ARG A 19 1.00 -6.34 -12.15
C ARG A 19 0.52 -5.10 -12.89
N LYS A 20 -0.71 -5.14 -13.41
CA LYS A 20 -1.27 -4.10 -14.30
C LYS A 20 -1.65 -2.81 -13.59
N LEU A 21 -1.91 -2.86 -12.28
CA LEU A 21 -2.31 -1.71 -11.49
C LEU A 21 -1.38 -1.60 -10.28
N ASP A 22 -0.85 -0.40 -10.06
CA ASP A 22 -0.16 -0.08 -8.82
C ASP A 22 -1.20 0.20 -7.70
N LEU A 23 -0.82 0.05 -6.44
CA LEU A 23 -1.65 0.48 -5.32
C LEU A 23 -1.11 1.79 -4.78
N LEU A 24 -1.99 2.78 -4.63
CA LEU A 24 -1.70 3.98 -3.87
C LEU A 24 -2.37 3.83 -2.49
N VAL A 25 -1.56 3.48 -1.49
CA VAL A 25 -2.02 3.24 -0.12
C VAL A 25 -1.99 4.54 0.67
N VAL A 26 -3.13 4.90 1.25
CA VAL A 26 -3.31 6.11 2.09
C VAL A 26 -3.74 5.67 3.49
N ASN A 27 -3.26 6.38 4.51
CA ASN A 27 -3.45 6.05 5.91
C ASN A 27 -3.77 7.32 6.72
N GLY A 28 -4.99 7.81 6.57
CA GLY A 28 -5.36 9.14 7.04
C GLY A 28 -4.72 10.24 6.19
N ASP A 29 -5.02 11.49 6.52
CA ASP A 29 -4.63 12.66 5.72
C ASP A 29 -3.21 13.16 6.06
N ASP A 30 -2.74 12.92 7.29
CA ASP A 30 -1.48 13.47 7.81
C ASP A 30 -0.27 12.56 7.57
N THR A 31 -0.47 11.34 7.04
CA THR A 31 0.61 10.39 6.81
C THR A 31 1.01 10.30 5.35
N PRO A 32 2.31 10.07 5.05
CA PRO A 32 2.76 10.02 3.68
C PRO A 32 2.19 8.80 2.92
N PRO A 33 1.57 9.00 1.75
CA PRO A 33 1.05 7.90 0.96
C PRO A 33 2.17 7.01 0.43
N ILE A 34 1.84 5.74 0.19
CA ILE A 34 2.77 4.72 -0.26
C ILE A 34 2.36 4.20 -1.63
N LEU A 35 3.31 4.24 -2.58
CA LEU A 35 3.14 3.61 -3.88
C LEU A 35 3.67 2.18 -3.83
N VAL A 36 2.79 1.23 -4.09
CA VAL A 36 3.08 -0.20 -4.16
C VAL A 36 3.03 -0.62 -5.63
N THR A 37 4.16 -1.09 -6.13
CA THR A 37 4.29 -1.61 -7.49
C THR A 37 4.64 -3.09 -7.44
N TYR A 38 4.54 -3.79 -8.57
CA TYR A 38 5.02 -5.18 -8.65
C TYR A 38 6.53 -5.33 -8.38
N LYS A 39 7.31 -4.25 -8.51
CA LYS A 39 8.77 -4.25 -8.28
C LYS A 39 9.13 -3.99 -6.82
N GLY A 40 8.26 -3.34 -6.05
CA GLY A 40 8.54 -2.92 -4.69
C GLY A 40 7.76 -1.67 -4.30
N ILE A 41 8.19 -1.04 -3.21
CA ILE A 41 7.43 0.00 -2.52
C ILE A 41 8.28 1.24 -2.31
N LYS A 42 7.66 2.42 -2.44
CA LYS A 42 8.28 3.71 -2.10
C LYS A 42 7.23 4.69 -1.56
N ARG A 43 7.71 5.76 -0.91
CA ARG A 43 6.89 6.94 -0.61
C ARG A 43 6.40 7.55 -1.92
N TYR A 44 5.14 7.97 -1.94
CA TYR A 44 4.55 8.66 -3.08
C TYR A 44 4.59 10.18 -2.84
N GLU A 45 5.08 10.91 -3.84
CA GLU A 45 5.28 12.37 -3.80
C GLU A 45 4.45 13.10 -4.87
N GLY A 46 3.63 12.36 -5.63
CA GLY A 46 2.77 12.93 -6.66
C GLY A 46 1.44 13.43 -6.12
N LYS A 47 0.59 13.95 -7.02
CA LYS A 47 -0.80 14.29 -6.69
C LYS A 47 -1.55 13.03 -6.24
N ILE A 48 -2.17 13.07 -5.06
CA ILE A 48 -3.11 12.05 -4.62
C ILE A 48 -4.41 12.24 -5.41
N PRO A 49 -4.93 11.20 -6.10
CA PRO A 49 -6.18 11.28 -6.83
C PRO A 49 -7.33 11.52 -5.85
N GLU A 50 -8.27 12.39 -6.23
CA GLU A 50 -9.40 12.80 -5.40
C GLU A 50 -10.45 11.69 -5.27
N ASN A 51 -10.43 10.70 -6.16
CA ASN A 51 -11.36 9.59 -6.16
C ASN A 51 -10.82 8.35 -6.92
N LYS A 52 -11.52 7.21 -6.74
CA LYS A 52 -11.17 5.94 -7.38
C LYS A 52 -11.15 5.99 -8.92
N ARG A 53 -11.89 6.91 -9.55
CA ARG A 53 -11.91 7.04 -11.02
C ARG A 53 -10.64 7.72 -11.52
N GLU A 54 -10.21 8.81 -10.88
CA GLU A 54 -8.96 9.49 -11.21
C GLU A 54 -7.76 8.56 -10.99
N ALA A 55 -7.75 7.80 -9.88
CA ALA A 55 -6.71 6.80 -9.63
C ALA A 55 -6.58 5.79 -10.78
N LYS A 56 -7.72 5.29 -11.28
CA LYS A 56 -7.75 4.33 -12.41
C LYS A 56 -7.25 4.93 -13.73
N MET A 57 -7.43 6.23 -13.95
CA MET A 57 -6.86 6.92 -15.11
C MET A 57 -5.33 7.04 -15.02
N MET A 58 -4.77 6.88 -13.83
CA MET A 58 -3.32 6.87 -13.56
C MET A 58 -2.76 5.44 -13.47
N ASP A 59 -3.53 4.42 -13.88
CA ASP A 59 -3.18 3.00 -13.71
C ASP A 59 -2.93 2.58 -12.24
N MET A 60 -3.63 3.23 -11.30
CA MET A 60 -3.56 2.97 -9.87
C MET A 60 -4.91 2.55 -9.30
N GLU A 61 -4.86 1.81 -8.19
CA GLU A 61 -6.00 1.62 -7.29
C GLU A 61 -5.73 2.39 -5.99
N LEU A 62 -6.65 3.29 -5.63
CA LEU A 62 -6.60 4.02 -4.36
C LEU A 62 -7.05 3.10 -3.22
N VAL A 63 -6.17 2.86 -2.25
CA VAL A 63 -6.39 1.97 -1.11
C VAL A 63 -6.31 2.78 0.18
N ASP A 64 -7.45 3.25 0.65
CA ASP A 64 -7.57 3.93 1.94
C ASP A 64 -7.77 2.90 3.05
N VAL A 65 -6.76 2.75 3.90
CA VAL A 65 -6.75 1.72 4.96
C VAL A 65 -7.69 2.03 6.11
N THR A 66 -8.08 3.30 6.26
CA THR A 66 -9.01 3.75 7.31
C THR A 66 -10.45 3.37 7.01
N THR A 67 -10.74 2.96 5.77
CA THR A 67 -12.08 2.47 5.41
C THR A 67 -12.35 1.13 6.08
N GLY A 68 -13.59 0.91 6.52
CA GLY A 68 -14.01 -0.36 7.14
C GLY A 68 -13.93 -1.58 6.20
N GLU A 69 -13.74 -1.35 4.90
CA GLU A 69 -13.48 -2.40 3.91
C GLU A 69 -12.04 -2.93 3.97
N ILE A 70 -11.12 -2.17 4.56
CA ILE A 70 -9.69 -2.51 4.68
C ILE A 70 -9.35 -2.83 6.14
N PHE A 71 -9.08 -1.81 6.96
CA PHE A 71 -8.78 -2.02 8.39
C PHE A 71 -9.69 -1.21 9.32
N GLY A 72 -10.27 -0.09 8.86
CA GLY A 72 -11.25 0.69 9.62
C GLY A 72 -10.67 1.80 10.50
N ASP A 73 -9.35 1.94 10.57
CA ASP A 73 -8.64 2.94 11.38
C ASP A 73 -7.23 3.18 10.86
N GLU A 74 -6.65 4.32 11.23
CA GLU A 74 -5.26 4.63 10.95
C GLU A 74 -4.33 3.62 11.62
N LYS A 75 -3.29 3.19 10.89
CA LYS A 75 -2.33 2.21 11.38
C LYS A 75 -0.97 2.84 11.62
N THR A 76 -0.40 2.58 12.79
CA THR A 76 1.02 2.83 13.03
C THR A 76 1.91 1.90 12.20
N LEU A 77 1.47 0.65 12.01
CA LEU A 77 2.21 -0.38 11.29
C LEU A 77 1.33 -1.09 10.27
N ILE A 78 1.81 -1.16 9.03
CA ILE A 78 1.21 -1.91 7.92
C ILE A 78 2.27 -2.82 7.31
N PHE A 79 1.85 -4.02 6.93
CA PHE A 79 2.65 -4.94 6.15
C PHE A 79 2.12 -5.01 4.72
N ILE A 80 3.01 -4.98 3.74
CA ILE A 80 2.61 -5.03 2.33
C ILE A 80 3.47 -6.07 1.61
N GLN A 81 2.83 -7.15 1.17
CA GLN A 81 3.44 -8.13 0.31
C GLN A 81 3.27 -7.71 -1.15
N THR A 82 4.36 -7.72 -1.90
CA THR A 82 4.36 -7.40 -3.34
C THR A 82 4.66 -8.62 -4.19
N LEU A 83 4.40 -8.52 -5.49
CA LEU A 83 4.59 -9.60 -6.46
C LEU A 83 6.06 -9.98 -6.72
N ASN A 84 7.03 -9.30 -6.10
CA ASN A 84 8.44 -9.64 -6.14
C ASN A 84 8.85 -10.67 -5.05
N GLY A 85 7.91 -11.20 -4.27
CA GLY A 85 8.19 -12.16 -3.19
C GLY A 85 8.55 -11.53 -1.84
N LYS A 86 8.62 -10.19 -1.76
CA LYS A 86 8.97 -9.45 -0.55
C LYS A 86 7.75 -8.93 0.18
N GLU A 87 7.82 -8.99 1.51
CA GLU A 87 6.93 -8.27 2.41
C GLU A 87 7.67 -7.09 3.01
N TYR A 88 7.06 -5.92 2.92
CA TYR A 88 7.57 -4.67 3.44
C TYR A 88 6.80 -4.31 4.71
N LYS A 89 7.53 -3.84 5.73
CA LYS A 89 6.96 -3.16 6.89
C LYS A 89 7.00 -1.66 6.66
N ILE A 90 5.84 -1.02 6.82
CA ILE A 90 5.65 0.42 6.79
C ILE A 90 5.40 0.90 8.23
N ASP A 91 6.29 1.74 8.76
CA ASP A 91 6.25 2.23 10.15
C ASP A 91 5.96 3.74 10.19
N TYR A 92 4.68 4.09 10.25
CA TYR A 92 4.19 5.47 10.27
C TYR A 92 4.57 6.24 11.55
N SER A 93 5.18 5.60 12.55
CA SER A 93 5.79 6.33 13.67
C SER A 93 7.13 6.98 13.32
N LYS A 94 7.72 6.65 12.16
CA LYS A 94 9.06 7.11 11.74
C LYS A 94 9.15 7.49 10.26
N PRO A 95 8.22 8.32 9.73
CA PRO A 95 8.05 8.57 8.29
C PRO A 95 9.29 9.18 7.61
N ASP A 96 10.10 9.93 8.36
CA ASP A 96 11.26 10.66 7.83
C ASP A 96 12.58 9.94 8.09
N THR A 97 12.53 8.64 8.41
CA THR A 97 13.71 7.83 8.68
C THR A 97 13.85 6.69 7.69
N SER A 98 15.05 6.11 7.61
CA SER A 98 15.29 4.87 6.86
C SER A 98 14.56 3.64 7.43
N MET A 99 13.88 3.79 8.58
CA MET A 99 13.04 2.76 9.19
C MET A 99 11.59 2.82 8.70
N PHE A 100 11.20 3.87 7.97
CA PHE A 100 9.84 4.04 7.48
C PHE A 100 9.41 2.87 6.60
N ILE A 101 10.24 2.50 5.62
CA ILE A 101 10.01 1.38 4.72
C ILE A 101 11.18 0.40 4.87
N LYS A 102 10.90 -0.80 5.37
CA LYS A 102 11.88 -1.88 5.50
C LYS A 102 11.35 -3.16 4.88
N ILE A 103 12.22 -3.95 4.28
CA ILE A 103 11.90 -5.34 3.95
C ILE A 103 11.77 -6.08 5.30
N HIS A 104 10.61 -6.69 5.54
CA HIS A 104 10.33 -7.50 6.73
C HIS A 104 10.65 -8.97 6.47
N GLN A 105 10.25 -9.48 5.31
CA GLN A 105 10.53 -10.84 4.86
C GLN A 105 10.89 -10.82 3.37
N ASP A 106 11.81 -11.68 2.99
CA ASP A 106 12.22 -11.89 1.60
C ASP A 106 12.12 -13.40 1.32
N SER A 107 10.99 -13.81 0.74
CA SER A 107 10.79 -15.21 0.35
C SER A 107 11.48 -15.44 -0.98
N ILE A 108 12.61 -16.14 -0.95
CA ILE A 108 13.47 -16.44 -2.12
C ILE A 108 13.03 -17.74 -2.82
N PHE A 109 11.75 -18.12 -2.72
CA PHE A 109 11.24 -19.36 -3.29
C PHE A 109 10.67 -19.16 -4.70
#